data_AF-A0AAV4H680-F1
#
_entry.id   AF-A0AAV4H680-F1
#
_cell.length_a   1.000
_cell.length_b   1.000
_cell.length_c   1.000
_cell.angle_alpha   90.00
_cell.angle_beta   90.00
_cell.angle_gamma   90.00
#
_symmetry.space_group_name_H-M   'P 1'
#
loop_
_entity.id
_entity.type
_entity.pdbx_description
1 polymer ?
#
loop_
_entity_poly.entity_id
_entity_poly.type
_entity_poly.pdbx_seq_one_letter_code
_entity_poly.pdbx_strand_id
1 'polypeptide(L)'
;MTLALVCKVVMIILNIFFWLSSLSLLSAGIGLVFIEDRLASDVLDDAKKDAGDGIDLQDIPLLYEVGLSCLLFGIAIFLLSMVGCFGSCCASATGCCRFALLVYAVVLALTMAGEITAFCLFVIRDSALHKSIQDDFKVKIAAEYDESKVVVVVVVVVVVVVVVFFFVAVVQFVVVVVARAFIARVLVQR
;
A
#
# COMPACT_ATOMS: atom_id res chain seq x y z
N MET A 1 22.55 14.89 -23.55
CA MET A 1 23.00 13.56 -23.09
C MET A 1 22.95 13.41 -21.57
N THR A 2 23.43 14.40 -20.81
CA THR A 2 23.42 14.41 -19.32
C THR A 2 22.04 14.24 -18.69
N LEU A 3 21.00 14.92 -19.19
CA LEU A 3 19.64 14.84 -18.60
C LEU A 3 19.04 13.43 -18.64
N ALA A 4 19.22 12.69 -19.75
CA ALA A 4 18.67 11.34 -19.90
C ALA A 4 19.31 10.34 -18.91
N LEU A 5 20.61 10.53 -18.65
CA LEU A 5 21.35 9.73 -17.69
C LEU A 5 20.89 10.03 -16.26
N VAL A 6 20.67 11.31 -15.93
CA VAL A 6 20.11 11.73 -14.63
C VAL A 6 18.71 11.15 -14.43
N CYS A 7 17.80 11.26 -15.40
CA CYS A 7 16.44 10.70 -15.27
C CYS A 7 16.46 9.18 -15.06
N LYS A 8 17.37 8.47 -15.73
CA LYS A 8 17.54 7.02 -15.56
C LYS A 8 17.99 6.67 -14.15
N VAL A 9 19.00 7.37 -13.63
CA VAL A 9 19.50 7.17 -12.26
C VAL A 9 18.41 7.48 -11.23
N VAL A 10 17.68 8.58 -11.41
CA VAL A 10 16.56 8.95 -10.53
C VAL A 10 15.46 7.88 -10.53
N MET A 11 15.06 7.35 -11.69
CA MET A 11 14.08 6.26 -11.75
C MET A 11 14.55 4.99 -11.04
N ILE A 12 15.83 4.64 -11.16
CA ILE A 12 16.39 3.47 -10.47
C ILE A 12 16.34 3.67 -8.96
N ILE A 13 16.80 4.82 -8.46
CA ILE A 13 16.81 5.13 -7.02
C ILE A 13 15.39 5.09 -6.45
N LEU A 14 14.42 5.71 -7.12
CA LEU A 14 13.03 5.72 -6.68
C LEU A 14 12.41 4.32 -6.64
N ASN A 15 12.65 3.50 -7.68
CA ASN A 15 12.12 2.13 -7.70
C ASN A 15 12.79 1.23 -6.64
N ILE A 16 14.08 1.41 -6.33
CA ILE A 16 14.74 0.70 -5.24
C ILE A 16 14.12 1.09 -3.89
N PHE A 17 13.83 2.39 -3.68
CA PHE A 17 13.19 2.85 -2.45
C PHE A 17 11.78 2.24 -2.27
N PHE A 18 10.98 2.20 -3.33
CA PHE A 18 9.68 1.54 -3.30
C PHE A 18 9.77 0.03 -3.08
N TRP A 19 10.76 -0.60 -3.70
CA TRP A 19 11.03 -2.02 -3.51
C TRP A 19 11.34 -2.33 -2.04
N LEU A 20 12.21 -1.55 -1.39
CA LEU A 20 12.50 -1.68 0.05
C LEU A 20 11.26 -1.44 0.92
N SER A 21 10.49 -0.39 0.60
CA SER A 21 9.26 -0.08 1.35
C SER A 21 8.22 -1.19 1.23
N SER A 22 8.09 -1.79 0.03
CA SER A 22 7.19 -2.92 -0.20
C SER A 22 7.59 -4.18 0.56
N LEU A 23 8.89 -4.43 0.73
CA LEU A 23 9.40 -5.51 1.57
C LEU A 23 9.04 -5.27 3.04
N SER A 24 9.15 -4.03 3.53
CA SER A 24 8.71 -3.69 4.89
C SER A 24 7.21 -3.93 5.07
N LEU A 25 6.38 -3.49 4.13
CA LEU A 25 4.93 -3.72 4.16
C LEU A 25 4.57 -5.20 4.10
N LEU A 26 5.26 -5.98 3.26
CA LEU A 26 5.10 -7.43 3.19
C LEU A 26 5.44 -8.09 4.53
N SER A 27 6.58 -7.72 5.13
CA SER A 27 6.99 -8.27 6.42
C SER A 27 6.01 -7.90 7.54
N ALA A 28 5.49 -6.67 7.53
CA ALA A 28 4.49 -6.21 8.49
C ALA A 28 3.13 -6.91 8.28
N GLY A 29 2.70 -7.09 7.03
CA GLY A 29 1.46 -7.78 6.69
C GLY A 29 1.51 -9.26 7.07
N ILE A 30 2.62 -9.95 6.77
CA ILE A 30 2.88 -11.31 7.25
C ILE A 30 2.86 -11.31 8.78
N GLY A 31 3.57 -10.38 9.42
CA GLY A 31 3.55 -10.22 10.87
C GLY A 31 2.12 -10.17 11.41
N LEU A 32 1.30 -9.24 10.93
CA LEU A 32 -0.09 -9.07 11.38
C LEU A 32 -0.95 -10.32 11.17
N VAL A 33 -0.85 -10.97 10.01
CA VAL A 33 -1.65 -12.18 9.69
C VAL A 33 -1.25 -13.37 10.57
N PHE A 34 0.04 -13.58 10.83
CA PHE A 34 0.52 -14.72 11.61
C PHE A 34 0.56 -14.46 13.13
N ILE A 35 0.52 -13.19 13.54
CA ILE A 35 0.51 -12.81 14.95
C ILE A 35 -0.84 -13.09 15.59
N GLU A 36 -1.97 -13.00 14.86
CA GLU A 36 -3.28 -13.39 15.42
C GLU A 36 -3.30 -14.83 15.90
N ASP A 37 -2.78 -15.78 15.11
CA ASP A 37 -2.73 -17.20 15.51
C ASP A 37 -1.88 -17.46 16.76
N ARG A 38 -0.87 -16.62 17.03
CA ARG A 38 0.08 -16.76 18.15
C ARG A 38 -0.31 -15.96 19.40
N LEU A 39 -0.80 -14.73 19.21
CA LEU A 39 -1.29 -13.89 20.31
C LEU A 39 -2.63 -14.41 20.82
N ALA A 40 -3.51 -14.92 19.95
CA ALA A 40 -4.76 -15.52 20.39
C ALA A 40 -4.48 -16.69 21.33
N SER A 41 -3.49 -17.56 21.04
CA SER A 41 -3.21 -18.70 21.92
C SER A 41 -2.56 -18.31 23.25
N ASP A 42 -1.54 -17.44 23.25
CA ASP A 42 -0.81 -17.09 24.48
C ASP A 42 -1.59 -16.10 25.36
N VAL A 43 -2.31 -15.14 24.75
CA VAL A 43 -3.08 -14.13 25.49
C VAL A 43 -4.45 -14.66 25.92
N LEU A 44 -5.12 -15.55 25.17
CA LEU A 44 -6.34 -16.19 25.71
C LEU A 44 -6.04 -17.06 26.92
N ASP A 45 -4.91 -17.77 26.96
CA ASP A 45 -4.59 -18.65 28.08
C ASP A 45 -4.26 -17.86 29.36
N ASP A 46 -3.60 -16.70 29.24
CA ASP A 46 -3.34 -15.80 30.37
C ASP A 46 -4.59 -14.95 30.73
N ALA A 47 -5.40 -14.53 29.76
CA ALA A 47 -6.63 -13.77 30.02
C ALA A 47 -7.77 -14.63 30.60
N LYS A 48 -7.90 -15.91 30.18
CA LYS A 48 -8.85 -16.86 30.79
C LYS A 48 -8.53 -17.13 32.26
N LYS A 49 -7.25 -17.06 32.64
CA LYS A 49 -6.83 -17.21 34.04
C LYS A 49 -7.26 -16.03 34.92
N ASP A 50 -7.26 -14.81 34.40
CA ASP A 50 -7.51 -13.60 35.19
C ASP A 50 -8.93 -13.02 35.05
N ALA A 51 -9.64 -13.25 33.94
CA ALA A 51 -10.90 -12.53 33.65
C ALA A 51 -12.20 -13.32 33.88
N GLY A 52 -12.15 -14.65 34.06
CA GLY A 52 -13.35 -15.47 34.23
C GLY A 52 -14.21 -15.55 32.96
N ASP A 53 -14.03 -16.63 32.19
CA ASP A 53 -14.88 -17.23 31.14
C ASP A 53 -15.65 -16.35 30.12
N GLY A 54 -15.44 -15.03 30.05
CA GLY A 54 -16.30 -14.13 29.28
C GLY A 54 -15.65 -13.28 28.20
N ILE A 55 -14.33 -13.36 27.97
CA ILE A 55 -13.65 -12.53 26.96
C ILE A 55 -13.08 -13.43 25.86
N ASP A 56 -13.85 -13.63 24.79
CA ASP A 56 -13.34 -14.16 23.54
C ASP A 56 -12.61 -13.04 22.80
N LEU A 57 -11.27 -13.02 22.89
CA LEU A 57 -10.39 -12.16 22.07
C LEU A 57 -10.27 -12.67 20.61
N GLN A 58 -11.05 -13.69 20.24
CA GLN A 58 -10.96 -14.37 18.96
C GLN A 58 -11.58 -13.57 17.80
N ASP A 59 -12.21 -12.43 18.10
CA ASP A 59 -13.02 -11.65 17.17
C ASP A 59 -12.47 -10.23 16.90
N ILE A 60 -11.16 -10.06 16.67
CA ILE A 60 -10.64 -8.83 16.01
C ILE A 60 -10.46 -9.08 14.50
N PRO A 61 -11.52 -9.32 13.69
CA PRO A 61 -11.40 -9.56 12.25
C PRO A 61 -10.77 -8.37 11.50
N LEU A 62 -10.63 -7.23 12.17
CA LEU A 62 -10.04 -6.01 11.66
C LEU A 62 -8.51 -6.12 11.51
N LEU A 63 -7.80 -6.84 12.40
CA LEU A 63 -6.35 -7.00 12.27
C LEU A 63 -5.99 -7.90 11.09
N TYR A 64 -6.70 -9.03 10.95
CA TYR A 64 -6.59 -9.92 9.79
C TYR A 64 -6.81 -9.18 8.46
N GLU A 65 -7.92 -8.43 8.34
CA GLU A 65 -8.26 -7.69 7.12
C GLU A 65 -7.20 -6.62 6.80
N VAL A 66 -6.69 -5.92 7.82
CA VAL A 66 -5.59 -4.94 7.66
C VAL A 66 -4.28 -5.63 7.27
N GLY A 67 -3.95 -6.77 7.89
CA GLY A 67 -2.77 -7.56 7.56
C GLY A 67 -2.80 -8.07 6.11
N LEU A 68 -3.96 -8.62 5.70
CA LEU A 68 -4.18 -9.12 4.34
C LEU A 68 -4.09 -7.99 3.29
N SER A 69 -4.69 -6.83 3.57
CA SER A 69 -4.62 -5.68 2.66
C SER A 69 -3.19 -5.13 2.54
N CYS A 70 -2.44 -5.01 3.65
CA CYS A 70 -1.02 -4.66 3.64
C CYS A 70 -0.18 -5.65 2.82
N LEU A 71 -0.45 -6.95 2.94
CA LEU A 71 0.24 -8.00 2.20
C LEU A 71 -0.04 -7.87 0.69
N LEU A 72 -1.31 -7.77 0.30
CA LEU A 72 -1.71 -7.69 -1.11
C LEU A 72 -1.19 -6.42 -1.78
N PHE A 73 -1.25 -5.29 -1.07
CA PHE A 73 -0.69 -4.01 -1.52
C PHE A 73 0.85 -4.06 -1.61
N GLY A 74 1.51 -4.68 -0.64
CA GLY A 74 2.95 -4.92 -0.63
C GLY A 74 3.41 -5.73 -1.84
N ILE A 75 2.73 -6.84 -2.17
CA ILE A 75 3.03 -7.65 -3.36
C ILE A 75 2.91 -6.81 -4.64
N ALA A 76 1.82 -6.05 -4.78
CA ALA A 76 1.58 -5.23 -5.96
C ALA A 76 2.69 -4.19 -6.17
N ILE A 77 3.06 -3.45 -5.13
CA ILE A 77 4.15 -2.46 -5.20
C ILE A 77 5.50 -3.14 -5.47
N PHE A 78 5.74 -4.31 -4.86
CA PHE A 78 6.98 -5.06 -5.06
C PHE A 78 7.16 -5.46 -6.53
N LEU A 79 6.12 -6.05 -7.14
CA LEU A 79 6.14 -6.43 -8.56
C LEU A 79 6.29 -5.21 -9.46
N LEU A 80 5.57 -4.13 -9.16
CA LEU A 80 5.64 -2.90 -9.95
C LEU A 80 7.05 -2.27 -9.90
N SER A 81 7.66 -2.23 -8.71
CA SER A 81 9.01 -1.72 -8.50
C SER A 81 10.08 -2.59 -9.19
N MET A 82 9.89 -3.92 -9.18
CA MET A 82 10.75 -4.85 -9.91
C MET A 82 10.70 -4.60 -11.42
N VAL A 83 9.50 -4.42 -11.99
CA VAL A 83 9.33 -4.09 -13.42
C VAL A 83 9.98 -2.74 -13.74
N GLY A 84 9.83 -1.73 -12.87
CA GLY A 84 10.46 -0.42 -13.03
C GLY A 84 11.99 -0.46 -13.00
N CYS A 85 12.57 -1.22 -12.06
CA CYS A 85 14.01 -1.46 -11.97
C CYS A 85 14.54 -2.20 -13.21
N PHE A 86 13.91 -3.30 -13.62
CA PHE A 86 14.35 -4.06 -14.80
C PHE A 86 14.20 -3.25 -16.10
N GLY A 87 13.11 -2.51 -16.25
CA GLY A 87 12.90 -1.61 -17.38
C GLY A 87 13.97 -0.53 -17.47
N SER A 88 14.38 0.03 -16.33
CA SER A 88 15.40 1.08 -16.25
C SER A 88 16.82 0.55 -16.44
N CYS A 89 17.19 -0.57 -15.81
CA CYS A 89 18.55 -1.12 -15.88
C CYS A 89 18.88 -1.67 -17.27
N CYS A 90 17.95 -2.42 -17.88
CA CYS A 90 18.21 -3.18 -19.10
C CYS A 90 17.92 -2.41 -20.40
N ALA A 91 17.53 -1.13 -20.33
CA ALA A 91 17.26 -0.28 -21.49
C ALA A 91 18.42 -0.11 -22.49
N SER A 92 19.66 -0.50 -22.11
CA SER A 92 20.87 -0.26 -22.89
C SER A 92 21.40 -1.46 -23.68
N ALA A 93 20.98 -2.69 -23.38
CA ALA A 93 21.62 -3.90 -23.90
C ALA A 93 20.76 -4.72 -24.89
N THR A 94 19.43 -4.68 -24.78
CA THR A 94 18.53 -5.48 -25.61
C THR A 94 17.17 -4.79 -25.73
N GLY A 95 16.69 -4.59 -26.96
CA GLY A 95 15.47 -3.82 -27.26
C GLY A 95 14.17 -4.29 -26.59
N CYS A 96 14.17 -5.46 -25.94
CA CYS A 96 13.04 -6.02 -25.19
C CYS A 96 12.59 -5.17 -23.98
N CYS A 97 13.47 -4.36 -23.39
CA CYS A 97 13.16 -3.66 -22.14
C CYS A 97 12.30 -2.40 -22.31
N ARG A 98 12.07 -1.96 -23.55
CA ARG A 98 11.13 -0.86 -23.85
C ARG A 98 9.68 -1.25 -23.57
N PHE A 99 9.33 -2.52 -23.78
CA PHE A 99 7.98 -3.01 -23.51
C PHE A 99 7.69 -3.01 -22.00
N ALA A 100 8.64 -3.47 -21.17
CA ALA A 100 8.50 -3.43 -19.72
C ALA A 100 8.30 -2.00 -19.18
N LEU A 101 9.01 -1.02 -19.73
CA LEU A 101 8.89 0.39 -19.33
C LEU A 101 7.53 0.99 -19.76
N LEU A 102 6.99 0.56 -20.90
CA LEU A 102 5.65 0.94 -21.35
C LEU A 102 4.57 0.33 -20.43
N VAL A 103 4.67 -0.96 -20.13
CA VAL A 103 3.76 -1.63 -19.18
C VAL A 103 3.80 -0.96 -17.82
N TYR A 104 4.99 -0.67 -17.29
CA TYR A 104 5.16 0.07 -16.04
C TYR A 104 4.45 1.42 -16.06
N ALA A 105 4.62 2.21 -17.13
CA ALA A 105 3.96 3.51 -17.27
C ALA A 105 2.43 3.39 -17.34
N VAL A 106 1.90 2.38 -18.02
CA VAL A 106 0.45 2.12 -18.11
C VAL A 106 -0.12 1.73 -16.74
N VAL A 107 0.53 0.82 -16.03
CA VAL A 107 0.07 0.39 -14.69
C VAL A 107 0.15 1.55 -13.69
N LEU A 108 1.19 2.37 -13.75
CA LEU A 108 1.27 3.61 -12.95
C LEU A 108 0.14 4.59 -13.26
N ALA A 109 -0.23 4.75 -14.54
CA ALA A 109 -1.33 5.63 -14.91
C ALA A 109 -2.69 5.11 -14.38
N LEU A 110 -2.91 3.79 -14.43
CA LEU A 110 -4.12 3.16 -13.91
C LEU A 110 -4.22 3.24 -12.38
N THR A 111 -3.12 2.99 -11.68
CA THR A 111 -3.06 3.10 -10.21
C THR A 111 -3.31 4.53 -9.76
N MET A 112 -2.70 5.53 -10.42
CA MET A 112 -2.96 6.94 -10.15
C MET A 112 -4.44 7.32 -10.38
N ALA A 113 -5.07 6.84 -11.45
CA ALA A 113 -6.50 7.07 -11.69
C ALA A 113 -7.38 6.42 -10.61
N GLY A 114 -7.02 5.23 -10.15
CA GLY A 114 -7.67 4.55 -9.04
C GLY A 114 -7.56 5.33 -7.73
N GLU A 115 -6.36 5.81 -7.39
CA GLU A 115 -6.12 6.62 -6.19
C GLU A 115 -6.92 7.92 -6.21
N ILE A 116 -6.94 8.64 -7.34
CA ILE A 116 -7.75 9.86 -7.49
C ILE A 116 -9.24 9.56 -7.29
N THR A 117 -9.73 8.48 -7.88
CA THR A 117 -11.14 8.08 -7.76
C THR A 117 -11.49 7.73 -6.31
N ALA A 118 -10.65 6.95 -5.65
CA ALA A 118 -10.82 6.59 -4.24
C ALA A 118 -10.79 7.83 -3.34
N PHE A 119 -9.85 8.75 -3.57
CA PHE A 119 -9.75 10.01 -2.83
C PHE A 119 -11.01 10.87 -3.02
N CYS A 120 -11.48 11.05 -4.26
CA CYS A 120 -12.72 11.78 -4.54
C CYS A 120 -13.93 11.15 -3.85
N LEU A 121 -14.06 9.82 -3.88
CA LEU A 121 -15.14 9.11 -3.19
C LEU A 121 -15.05 9.25 -1.66
N PHE A 122 -13.84 9.34 -1.11
CA PHE A 122 -13.62 9.52 0.32
C PHE A 122 -13.96 10.94 0.79
N VAL A 123 -13.63 11.97 0.00
CA VAL A 123 -13.89 13.38 0.34
C VAL A 123 -15.38 13.72 0.28
N ILE A 124 -16.15 13.06 -0.58
CA ILE A 124 -17.60 13.30 -0.70
C ILE A 124 -18.30 12.65 0.51
N ARG A 125 -18.70 13.47 1.48
CA ARG A 125 -19.32 13.08 2.75
C ARG A 125 -20.62 12.26 2.59
N ASP A 126 -21.34 12.45 1.49
CA ASP A 126 -22.56 11.71 1.15
C ASP A 126 -22.32 10.49 0.25
N SER A 127 -21.07 10.08 0.03
CA SER A 127 -20.80 8.92 -0.81
C SER A 127 -21.34 7.64 -0.16
N ALA A 128 -21.84 6.73 -0.99
CA ALA A 128 -22.29 5.40 -0.54
C ALA A 128 -21.17 4.64 0.21
N LEU A 129 -19.91 4.91 -0.15
CA LEU A 129 -18.74 4.35 0.51
C LEU A 129 -18.62 4.83 1.96
N HIS A 130 -18.83 6.12 2.23
CA HIS A 130 -18.75 6.67 3.58
C HIS A 130 -19.81 6.04 4.51
N LYS A 131 -21.03 5.85 4.00
CA LYS A 131 -22.11 5.18 4.74
C LYS A 131 -21.82 3.70 4.97
N SER A 132 -21.37 2.98 3.95
CA SER A 132 -21.02 1.55 4.07
C SER A 132 -19.90 1.33 5.10
N ILE A 133 -18.83 2.14 5.05
CA ILE A 133 -17.74 2.08 6.01
C ILE A 133 -18.27 2.38 7.43
N GLN A 134 -19.11 3.41 7.57
CA GLN A 134 -19.67 3.76 8.88
C GLN A 134 -20.56 2.65 9.45
N ASP A 135 -21.35 1.99 8.61
CA ASP A 135 -22.23 0.90 9.02
C ASP A 135 -21.43 -0.37 9.36
N ASP A 136 -20.42 -0.73 8.57
CA ASP A 136 -19.51 -1.84 8.87
C ASP A 136 -18.73 -1.60 10.17
N PHE A 137 -18.23 -0.38 10.39
CA PHE A 137 -17.56 -0.03 11.65
C PHE A 137 -18.53 -0.05 12.83
N LYS A 138 -19.78 0.39 12.67
CA LYS A 138 -20.77 0.29 13.76
C LYS A 138 -21.07 -1.15 14.12
N VAL A 139 -21.23 -2.03 13.13
CA VAL A 139 -21.51 -3.45 13.37
C VAL A 139 -20.32 -4.14 14.02
N LYS A 140 -19.09 -3.89 13.55
CA LYS A 140 -17.88 -4.51 14.11
C LYS A 140 -17.48 -3.93 15.48
N ILE A 141 -17.67 -2.62 15.72
CA ILE A 141 -17.31 -1.99 17.01
C ILE A 141 -18.38 -2.24 18.08
N ALA A 142 -19.68 -2.25 17.73
CA ALA A 142 -20.75 -2.44 18.72
C ALA A 142 -20.75 -3.85 19.37
N ALA A 143 -20.07 -4.83 18.76
CA ALA A 143 -19.93 -6.17 19.31
C ALA A 143 -18.86 -6.29 20.42
N GLU A 144 -17.95 -5.31 20.58
CA GLU A 144 -16.69 -5.49 21.33
C GLU A 144 -16.29 -4.25 22.17
N TYR A 145 -17.28 -3.61 22.80
CA TYR A 145 -17.16 -2.23 23.28
C TYR A 145 -16.27 -2.02 24.54
N ASP A 146 -15.04 -1.53 24.33
CA ASP A 146 -14.30 -0.65 25.26
C ASP A 146 -13.88 0.64 24.51
N GLU A 147 -14.60 1.74 24.75
CA GLU A 147 -14.55 3.01 23.99
C GLU A 147 -13.16 3.66 23.90
N SER A 148 -12.25 3.32 24.80
CA SER A 148 -11.01 4.09 25.00
C SER A 148 -9.83 3.63 24.15
N LYS A 149 -9.77 2.35 23.75
CA LYS A 149 -8.61 1.76 23.04
C LYS A 149 -8.81 1.67 21.53
N VAL A 150 -10.04 1.43 21.07
CA VAL A 150 -10.36 1.25 19.64
C VAL A 150 -10.18 2.54 18.84
N VAL A 151 -10.55 3.70 19.43
CA VAL A 151 -10.41 5.00 18.76
C VAL A 151 -8.95 5.30 18.43
N VAL A 152 -8.02 4.96 19.33
CA VAL A 152 -6.59 5.21 19.11
C VAL A 152 -6.05 4.32 17.99
N VAL A 153 -6.39 3.03 17.97
CA VAL A 153 -5.91 2.09 16.94
C VAL A 153 -6.49 2.47 15.58
N VAL A 154 -7.79 2.74 15.47
CA VAL A 154 -8.41 3.11 14.19
C VAL A 154 -7.86 4.44 13.68
N VAL A 155 -7.69 5.45 14.54
CA VAL A 155 -7.10 6.73 14.13
C VAL A 155 -5.65 6.55 13.68
N VAL A 156 -4.85 5.76 14.39
CA VAL A 156 -3.46 5.50 14.00
C VAL A 156 -3.41 4.74 12.67
N VAL A 157 -4.22 3.69 12.48
CA VAL A 157 -4.27 2.93 11.22
C VAL A 157 -4.72 3.83 10.08
N VAL A 158 -5.81 4.60 10.25
CA VAL A 158 -6.30 5.52 9.21
C VAL A 158 -5.26 6.59 8.89
N VAL A 159 -4.60 7.19 9.88
CA VAL A 159 -3.56 8.20 9.66
C VAL A 159 -2.35 7.58 8.96
N VAL A 160 -1.90 6.40 9.38
CA VAL A 160 -0.78 5.70 8.73
C VAL A 160 -1.14 5.35 7.29
N VAL A 161 -2.32 4.79 7.05
CA VAL A 161 -2.80 4.47 5.70
C VAL A 161 -2.88 5.72 4.85
N VAL A 162 -3.51 6.80 5.33
CA VAL A 162 -3.63 8.07 4.58
C VAL A 162 -2.26 8.68 4.29
N VAL A 163 -1.35 8.71 5.26
CA VAL A 163 0.00 9.25 5.09
C VAL A 163 0.81 8.41 4.10
N VAL A 164 0.73 7.08 4.20
CA VAL A 164 1.40 6.16 3.27
C VAL A 164 0.83 6.30 1.87
N PHE A 165 -0.49 6.33 1.71
CA PHE A 165 -1.14 6.55 0.41
C PHE A 165 -0.78 7.90 -0.19
N PHE A 166 -0.80 8.98 0.61
CA PHE A 166 -0.41 10.31 0.14
C PHE A 166 1.06 10.34 -0.30
N PHE A 167 1.96 9.75 0.50
CA PHE A 167 3.37 9.65 0.15
C PHE A 167 3.57 8.84 -1.14
N VAL A 168 2.90 7.69 -1.26
CA VAL A 168 2.93 6.86 -2.48
C VAL A 168 2.44 7.66 -3.68
N ALA A 169 1.31 8.37 -3.57
CA ALA A 169 0.75 9.19 -4.65
C ALA A 169 1.71 10.31 -5.09
N VAL A 170 2.33 11.02 -4.14
CA VAL A 170 3.30 12.08 -4.44
C VAL A 170 4.51 11.51 -5.16
N VAL A 171 5.06 10.39 -4.70
CA VAL A 171 6.24 9.77 -5.33
C VAL A 171 5.87 9.17 -6.69
N GLN A 172 4.70 8.54 -6.85
CA GLN A 172 4.19 8.09 -8.14
C GLN A 172 4.04 9.25 -9.13
N PHE A 173 3.50 10.40 -8.69
CA PHE A 173 3.40 11.60 -9.51
C PHE A 173 4.77 12.07 -10.02
N VAL A 174 5.77 12.12 -9.13
CA VAL A 174 7.16 12.45 -9.52
C VAL A 174 7.68 11.44 -10.54
N VAL A 175 7.46 10.13 -10.33
CA VAL A 175 7.88 9.09 -11.26
C VAL A 175 7.22 9.25 -12.62
N VAL A 176 5.91 9.51 -12.69
CA VAL A 176 5.18 9.71 -13.95
C VAL A 176 5.69 10.93 -14.70
N VAL A 177 5.95 12.05 -14.00
CA VAL A 177 6.52 13.26 -14.61
C VAL A 177 7.91 12.98 -15.18
N VAL A 178 8.77 12.30 -14.42
CA VAL A 178 10.13 11.93 -14.86
C VAL A 178 10.08 10.93 -16.02
N ALA A 179 9.21 9.93 -15.98
CA ALA A 179 9.02 8.94 -17.02
C ALA A 179 8.51 9.56 -18.32
N ARG A 180 7.53 10.47 -18.26
CA ARG A 180 7.06 11.22 -19.44
C ARG A 180 8.17 12.07 -20.05
N ALA A 181 8.94 12.79 -19.23
CA ALA A 181 10.07 13.59 -19.69
C ALA A 181 11.14 12.71 -20.38
N PHE A 182 11.39 11.51 -19.85
CA PHE A 182 12.30 10.54 -20.42
C PHE A 182 11.79 9.98 -21.76
N ILE A 183 10.54 9.52 -21.82
CA ILE A 183 9.93 8.96 -23.04
C ILE A 183 9.90 10.01 -24.16
N ALA A 184 9.48 11.24 -23.87
CA ALA A 184 9.45 12.33 -24.85
C ALA A 184 10.84 12.61 -25.45
N ARG A 185 11.90 12.57 -24.63
CA ARG A 185 13.28 12.77 -25.11
C ARG A 185 13.79 11.58 -25.93
N VAL A 186 13.49 10.35 -25.52
CA VAL A 186 13.89 9.14 -26.26
C VAL A 186 13.20 9.03 -27.62
N LEU A 187 11.94 9.49 -27.73
CA LEU A 187 11.21 9.51 -28.99
C LEU A 187 11.67 10.62 -29.94
N VAL A 188 12.08 11.79 -29.42
CA VAL A 188 12.53 12.95 -30.23
C VAL A 188 13.98 12.83 -30.73
N GLN A 189 14.80 11.93 -30.17
CA GLN A 189 16.16 11.65 -30.67
C GLN A 189 16.22 10.58 -31.77
N ARG A 190 15.09 10.19 -32.35
CA ARG A 190 15.01 9.50 -33.64
C ARG A 190 14.66 10.49 -34.74
#